data_AF-A0A6N7G315-F1
#
_entry.id   AF-A0A6N7G315-F1
#
_cell.length_a   1.000
_cell.length_b   1.000
_cell.length_c   1.000
_cell.angle_alpha   90.00
_cell.angle_beta   90.00
_cell.angle_gamma   90.00
#
_symmetry.space_group_name_H-M   'P 1'
#
loop_
_entity.id
_entity.type
_entity.pdbx_description
1 polymer ?
#
loop_
_entity_poly.entity_id
_entity_poly.type
_entity_poly.pdbx_seq_one_letter_code
_entity_poly.pdbx_strand_id
1 'polypeptide(L)'
;MSVRIDGVVQGVGFRPFVYGLATRLRLSGHVGNDTAGVFVEVEGDAAATTEFLRAVVAEAPPLAVVEDVRSHEIAPTGEAGFVIVASPQGDEVSTLISADSATCEDCLRELADPADRRYRYPFLNCTNCGPRFTIVRGVPYDRSLTTMAGFTMCDVCSAEYHDPADRRFHAQPVCCPACGPRLRLDSVADATADAAPDAAGPGAQPGPRAGDPLAAAGRMLRDGQVLAVKGLGGFHLATDATHPTASATLRARKHREDKPFAVMVPDLAAARELCEVSDVDAELLSSRRRPIVLLPKRPDTPIADAVAPGNRRLGVMLPYTPLHHLLLADVGRPIVLTSGNVSDEPIVYRDKDVADRLGTIADAVLTHDRPIHTRTDDSVVRSFRGTAQVQRRSRGYVPEAVLLAFDVGRHILACGAELKNTFCVAK
;
A
#
# COMPACT_ATOMS: atom_id res chain seq x y z
N MET A 1 16.03 -28.98 13.51
CA MET A 1 16.83 -28.04 12.69
C MET A 1 16.36 -26.63 12.96
N SER A 2 17.28 -25.71 13.22
CA SER A 2 16.99 -24.28 13.33
C SER A 2 17.33 -23.58 12.02
N VAL A 3 16.45 -22.70 11.55
CA VAL A 3 16.56 -21.97 10.28
C VAL A 3 16.32 -20.47 10.53
N ARG A 4 17.19 -19.66 9.94
CA ARG A 4 17.11 -18.20 9.88
C ARG A 4 16.92 -17.77 8.44
N ILE A 5 15.93 -16.92 8.20
CA ILE A 5 15.58 -16.43 6.87
C ILE A 5 15.58 -14.91 6.90
N ASP A 6 16.41 -14.32 6.04
CA ASP A 6 16.64 -12.88 5.96
C ASP A 6 16.18 -12.31 4.61
N GLY A 7 15.92 -11.01 4.58
CA GLY A 7 15.41 -10.27 3.42
C GLY A 7 14.06 -9.60 3.66
N VAL A 8 13.27 -9.42 2.61
CA VAL A 8 11.89 -8.91 2.70
C VAL A 8 10.96 -10.08 3.01
N VAL A 9 10.97 -10.53 4.26
CA VAL A 9 10.24 -11.73 4.72
C VAL A 9 9.20 -11.42 5.80
N GLN A 10 9.08 -10.16 6.21
CA GLN A 10 8.07 -9.72 7.17
C GLN A 10 6.96 -8.91 6.51
N GLY A 11 5.72 -9.15 6.97
CA GLY A 11 4.52 -8.54 6.39
C GLY A 11 4.18 -9.02 4.99
N VAL A 12 4.73 -10.14 4.55
CA VAL A 12 4.52 -10.68 3.19
C VAL A 12 3.78 -12.02 3.17
N GLY A 13 3.14 -12.39 4.29
CA GLY A 13 2.49 -13.69 4.43
C GLY A 13 3.45 -14.86 4.68
N PHE A 14 4.71 -14.57 5.06
CA PHE A 14 5.75 -15.60 5.21
C PHE A 14 5.48 -16.58 6.35
N ARG A 15 5.00 -16.12 7.52
CA ARG A 15 4.64 -17.00 8.65
C ARG A 15 3.53 -18.00 8.27
N PRO A 16 2.38 -17.58 7.68
CA PRO A 16 1.39 -18.48 7.08
C PRO A 16 1.99 -19.49 6.09
N PHE A 17 2.85 -19.02 5.20
CA PHE A 17 3.48 -19.86 4.19
C PHE A 17 4.36 -20.95 4.83
N VAL A 18 5.22 -20.58 5.78
CA VAL A 18 6.07 -21.53 6.51
C VAL A 18 5.22 -22.54 7.29
N TYR A 19 4.15 -22.09 7.95
CA TYR A 19 3.21 -22.98 8.63
C TYR A 19 2.59 -24.00 7.67
N GLY A 20 2.09 -23.53 6.52
CA GLY A 20 1.50 -24.40 5.50
C GLY A 20 2.51 -25.37 4.91
N LEU A 21 3.73 -24.91 4.66
CA LEU A 21 4.84 -25.72 4.15
C LEU A 21 5.24 -26.81 5.15
N ALA A 22 5.46 -26.46 6.41
CA ALA A 22 5.80 -27.41 7.47
C ALA A 22 4.69 -28.46 7.66
N THR A 23 3.43 -28.03 7.68
CA THR A 23 2.27 -28.94 7.77
C THR A 23 2.20 -29.90 6.58
N ARG A 24 2.41 -29.39 5.36
CA ARG A 24 2.43 -30.19 4.12
C ARG A 24 3.54 -31.25 4.14
N LEU A 25 4.70 -30.91 4.72
CA LEU A 25 5.85 -31.80 4.85
C LEU A 25 5.81 -32.65 6.13
N ARG A 26 4.75 -32.53 6.96
CA ARG A 26 4.60 -33.22 8.25
C ARG A 26 5.75 -32.96 9.22
N LEU A 27 6.25 -31.74 9.23
CA LEU A 27 7.27 -31.26 10.16
C LEU A 27 6.61 -30.67 11.40
N SER A 28 7.20 -30.92 12.57
CA SER A 28 6.85 -30.26 13.83
C SER A 28 7.74 -29.06 14.08
N GLY A 29 7.33 -28.16 14.97
CA GLY A 29 8.14 -27.01 15.43
C GLY A 29 7.39 -25.69 15.38
N HIS A 30 8.07 -24.60 15.03
CA HIS A 30 7.45 -23.29 15.04
C HIS A 30 8.09 -22.26 14.10
N VAL A 31 7.36 -21.19 13.83
CA VAL A 31 7.84 -20.01 13.09
C VAL A 31 7.47 -18.71 13.80
N GLY A 32 8.37 -17.74 13.81
CA GLY A 32 8.11 -16.39 14.31
C GLY A 32 8.89 -15.32 13.57
N ASN A 33 8.48 -14.07 13.75
CA ASN A 33 9.27 -12.90 13.36
C ASN A 33 10.07 -12.39 14.55
N ASP A 34 11.26 -11.88 14.33
CA ASP A 34 12.00 -11.07 15.31
C ASP A 34 12.59 -9.83 14.63
N THR A 35 13.57 -9.16 15.25
CA THR A 35 14.17 -7.96 14.66
C THR A 35 15.15 -8.25 13.52
N ALA A 36 15.57 -9.51 13.34
CA ALA A 36 16.52 -9.93 12.31
C ALA A 36 15.83 -10.47 11.05
N GLY A 37 14.69 -11.15 11.20
CA GLY A 37 13.99 -11.72 10.06
C GLY A 37 12.90 -12.68 10.48
N VAL A 38 12.87 -13.85 9.85
CA VAL A 38 12.02 -14.97 10.26
C VAL A 38 12.92 -16.05 10.86
N PHE A 39 12.54 -16.55 12.03
CA PHE A 39 13.14 -17.74 12.63
C PHE A 39 12.17 -18.91 12.52
N VAL A 40 12.72 -20.08 12.27
CA VAL A 40 11.97 -21.33 12.15
C VAL A 40 12.72 -22.42 12.88
N GLU A 41 12.01 -23.23 13.64
CA GLU A 41 12.48 -24.55 14.06
C GLU A 41 11.60 -25.61 13.42
N VAL A 42 12.23 -26.58 12.75
CA VAL A 42 11.55 -27.74 12.17
C VAL A 42 12.20 -29.03 12.65
N GLU A 43 11.36 -29.99 13.03
CA GLU A 43 11.72 -31.34 13.45
C GLU A 43 11.02 -32.37 12.55
N GLY A 44 11.78 -33.36 12.10
CA GLY A 44 11.30 -34.45 11.27
C GLY A 44 12.44 -35.15 10.54
N ASP A 45 12.10 -36.06 9.63
CA ASP A 45 13.09 -36.82 8.87
C ASP A 45 13.98 -35.91 8.00
N ALA A 46 15.24 -36.32 7.82
CA ALA A 46 16.24 -35.54 7.07
C ALA A 46 15.80 -35.18 5.64
N ALA A 47 15.02 -36.04 4.99
CA ALA A 47 14.48 -35.76 3.66
C ALA A 47 13.44 -34.62 3.70
N ALA A 48 12.58 -34.59 4.72
CA ALA A 48 11.54 -33.56 4.87
C ALA A 48 12.15 -32.20 5.24
N THR A 49 13.16 -32.18 6.13
CA THR A 49 13.87 -30.94 6.49
C THR A 49 14.68 -30.39 5.30
N THR A 50 15.27 -31.26 4.48
CA THR A 50 15.96 -30.85 3.25
C THR A 50 15.00 -30.26 2.23
N GLU A 51 13.84 -30.90 2.01
CA GLU A 51 12.82 -30.37 1.10
C GLU A 51 12.25 -29.03 1.61
N PHE A 52 12.11 -28.87 2.92
CA PHE A 52 11.69 -27.59 3.52
C PHE A 52 12.64 -26.45 3.13
N LEU A 53 13.97 -26.63 3.24
CA LEU A 53 14.95 -25.61 2.87
C LEU A 53 14.90 -25.25 1.37
N ARG A 54 14.60 -26.22 0.52
CA ARG A 54 14.43 -25.98 -0.92
C ARG A 54 13.15 -25.19 -1.21
N ALA A 55 12.03 -25.66 -0.65
CA ALA A 55 10.71 -25.10 -0.90
C ALA A 55 10.52 -23.71 -0.28
N VAL A 56 11.14 -23.41 0.87
CA VAL A 56 10.99 -22.11 1.53
C VAL A 56 11.52 -20.95 0.68
N VAL A 57 12.49 -21.23 -0.20
CA VAL A 57 13.02 -20.27 -1.18
C VAL A 57 12.22 -20.33 -2.48
N ALA A 58 12.00 -21.53 -3.02
CA ALA A 58 11.41 -21.72 -4.35
C ALA A 58 9.91 -21.37 -4.42
N GLU A 59 9.19 -21.52 -3.32
CA GLU A 59 7.73 -21.31 -3.22
C GLU A 59 7.39 -20.06 -2.39
N ALA A 60 8.37 -19.18 -2.13
CA ALA A 60 8.19 -18.01 -1.28
C ALA A 60 6.99 -17.14 -1.73
N PRO A 61 6.26 -16.50 -0.79
CA PRO A 61 5.10 -15.67 -1.13
C PRO A 61 5.40 -14.58 -2.16
N PRO A 62 4.42 -14.12 -2.95
CA PRO A 62 4.65 -13.18 -4.05
C PRO A 62 5.29 -11.84 -3.65
N LEU A 63 5.10 -11.43 -2.39
CA LEU A 63 5.70 -10.20 -1.86
C LEU A 63 7.08 -10.40 -1.22
N ALA A 64 7.47 -11.65 -0.99
CA ALA A 64 8.69 -11.99 -0.32
C ALA A 64 9.91 -11.88 -1.25
N VAL A 65 11.03 -11.45 -0.68
CA VAL A 65 12.35 -11.55 -1.30
C VAL A 65 13.25 -12.19 -0.27
N VAL A 66 13.58 -13.46 -0.48
CA VAL A 66 14.52 -14.20 0.38
C VAL A 66 15.92 -13.90 -0.10
N GLU A 67 16.73 -13.29 0.76
CA GLU A 67 18.12 -12.90 0.44
C GLU A 67 19.11 -13.95 0.95
N ASP A 68 18.89 -14.45 2.16
CA ASP A 68 19.75 -15.47 2.79
C ASP A 68 18.91 -16.46 3.61
N VAL A 69 19.37 -17.71 3.64
CA VAL A 69 18.82 -18.78 4.45
C VAL A 69 19.96 -19.53 5.13
N ARG A 70 20.02 -19.44 6.45
CA ARG A 70 21.02 -20.11 7.28
C ARG A 70 20.36 -21.18 8.12
N SER A 71 20.90 -22.38 8.11
CA SER A 71 20.36 -23.49 8.90
C SER A 71 21.44 -24.25 9.64
N HIS A 72 21.11 -24.78 10.81
CA HIS A 72 21.96 -25.71 11.53
C HIS A 72 21.14 -26.79 12.24
N GLU A 73 21.74 -27.96 12.42
CA GLU A 73 21.12 -29.05 13.14
C GLU A 73 21.10 -28.76 14.64
N ILE A 74 19.98 -29.14 15.27
CA ILE A 74 19.75 -29.04 16.71
C ILE A 74 19.10 -30.34 17.16
N ALA A 75 19.20 -30.66 18.46
CA ALA A 75 18.59 -31.86 19.02
C ALA A 75 17.05 -31.81 18.88
N PRO A 76 16.41 -32.90 18.43
CA PRO A 76 14.95 -33.03 18.45
C PRO A 76 14.40 -32.88 19.88
N THR A 77 13.28 -32.18 20.03
CA THR A 77 12.57 -32.01 21.30
C THR A 77 11.40 -32.99 21.43
N GLY A 78 10.93 -33.57 20.31
CA GLY A 78 9.77 -34.47 20.28
C GLY A 78 8.43 -33.72 20.33
N GLU A 79 8.42 -32.42 20.06
CA GLU A 79 7.20 -31.62 20.00
C GLU A 79 6.28 -32.06 18.85
N ALA A 80 4.97 -31.99 19.08
CA ALA A 80 3.97 -32.39 18.11
C ALA A 80 3.31 -31.17 17.46
N GLY A 81 3.26 -31.17 16.13
CA GLY A 81 2.61 -30.14 15.35
C GLY A 81 3.50 -28.92 15.11
N PHE A 82 2.98 -27.99 14.34
CA PHE A 82 3.69 -26.78 13.95
C PHE A 82 2.87 -25.55 14.33
N VAL A 83 3.49 -24.52 14.92
CA VAL A 83 2.77 -23.33 15.40
C VAL A 83 3.43 -22.02 14.98
N ILE A 84 2.62 -20.98 14.84
CA ILE A 84 3.12 -19.61 14.68
C ILE A 84 3.23 -19.00 16.07
N VAL A 85 4.46 -18.72 16.51
CA VAL A 85 4.74 -18.19 17.86
C VAL A 85 4.73 -16.67 17.89
N ALA A 86 4.56 -16.12 19.10
CA ALA A 86 4.66 -14.70 19.35
C ALA A 86 6.06 -14.19 18.99
N SER A 87 6.11 -12.98 18.44
CA SER A 87 7.34 -12.37 17.99
C SER A 87 8.09 -11.70 19.15
N PRO A 88 9.28 -12.20 19.53
CA PRO A 88 10.08 -11.57 20.58
C PRO A 88 10.56 -10.19 20.12
N GLN A 89 10.54 -9.23 21.05
CA GLN A 89 11.16 -7.93 20.85
C GLN A 89 12.67 -8.04 21.13
N GLY A 90 13.47 -7.35 20.33
CA GLY A 90 14.92 -7.23 20.51
C GLY A 90 15.35 -5.79 20.27
N ASP A 91 16.57 -5.44 20.70
CA ASP A 91 17.04 -4.05 20.68
C ASP A 91 17.56 -3.59 19.31
N GLU A 92 18.10 -4.51 18.49
CA GLU A 92 18.72 -4.16 17.21
C GLU A 92 17.89 -4.64 16.02
N VAL A 93 17.46 -3.68 15.19
CA VAL A 93 16.60 -3.92 14.01
C VAL A 93 17.45 -4.08 12.75
N SER A 94 17.42 -5.27 12.16
CA SER A 94 18.10 -5.55 10.88
C SER A 94 17.17 -6.04 9.77
N THR A 95 15.90 -6.35 10.04
CA THR A 95 14.94 -6.82 9.04
C THR A 95 14.37 -5.70 8.13
N LEU A 96 14.03 -6.06 6.89
CA LEU A 96 13.40 -5.14 5.91
C LEU A 96 11.87 -5.26 5.95
N ILE A 97 11.21 -4.11 5.95
CA ILE A 97 9.74 -4.02 5.79
C ILE A 97 9.41 -4.05 4.30
N SER A 98 8.37 -4.78 3.90
CA SER A 98 7.90 -4.75 2.51
C SER A 98 7.36 -3.38 2.11
N ALA A 99 7.52 -3.03 0.83
CA ALA A 99 6.86 -1.86 0.27
C ALA A 99 5.33 -2.04 0.28
N ASP A 100 4.59 -0.92 0.24
CA ASP A 100 3.15 -0.99 0.04
C ASP A 100 2.81 -1.64 -1.30
N SER A 101 1.80 -2.50 -1.32
CA SER A 101 1.40 -3.25 -2.51
C SER A 101 -0.05 -2.93 -2.91
N ALA A 102 -0.31 -2.85 -4.21
CA ALA A 102 -1.65 -2.65 -4.73
C ALA A 102 -2.56 -3.85 -4.43
N THR A 103 -3.85 -3.58 -4.31
CA THR A 103 -4.90 -4.60 -4.11
C THR A 103 -4.75 -5.76 -5.11
N CYS A 104 -4.67 -6.99 -4.61
CA CYS A 104 -4.58 -8.17 -5.48
C CYS A 104 -5.93 -8.52 -6.13
N GLU A 105 -5.89 -9.31 -7.19
CA GLU A 105 -7.09 -9.73 -7.94
C GLU A 105 -8.12 -10.44 -7.05
N ASP A 106 -7.71 -11.26 -6.09
CA ASP A 106 -8.61 -11.93 -5.15
C ASP A 106 -9.38 -10.96 -4.28
N CYS A 107 -8.73 -9.89 -3.82
CA CYS A 107 -9.38 -8.83 -3.07
C CYS A 107 -10.26 -7.98 -3.98
N LEU A 108 -9.88 -7.76 -5.24
CA LEU A 108 -10.74 -7.04 -6.20
C LEU A 108 -12.02 -7.82 -6.53
N ARG A 109 -11.96 -9.15 -6.62
CA ARG A 109 -13.14 -10.01 -6.78
C ARG A 109 -14.11 -9.84 -5.61
N GLU A 110 -13.62 -9.96 -4.37
CA GLU A 110 -14.46 -9.73 -3.18
C GLU A 110 -14.98 -8.29 -3.09
N LEU A 111 -14.17 -7.30 -3.47
CA LEU A 111 -14.59 -5.90 -3.48
C LEU A 111 -15.83 -5.66 -4.35
N ALA A 112 -15.92 -6.42 -5.45
CA ALA A 112 -16.97 -6.33 -6.45
C ALA A 112 -18.13 -7.31 -6.24
N ASP A 113 -18.00 -8.31 -5.35
CA ASP A 113 -19.01 -9.34 -5.12
C ASP A 113 -20.06 -8.89 -4.09
N PRO A 114 -21.34 -8.68 -4.48
CA PRO A 114 -22.40 -8.27 -3.56
C PRO A 114 -22.71 -9.29 -2.44
N ALA A 115 -22.30 -10.54 -2.60
CA ALA A 115 -22.46 -11.58 -1.58
C ALA A 115 -21.32 -11.57 -0.54
N ASP A 116 -20.20 -10.92 -0.83
CA ASP A 116 -19.07 -10.86 0.10
C ASP A 116 -19.33 -9.84 1.21
N ARG A 117 -18.96 -10.19 2.45
CA ARG A 117 -19.10 -9.31 3.62
C ARG A 117 -18.25 -8.03 3.55
N ARG A 118 -17.27 -8.00 2.65
CA ARG A 118 -16.39 -6.86 2.34
C ARG A 118 -16.74 -6.22 1.00
N TYR A 119 -17.92 -6.51 0.44
CA TYR A 119 -18.43 -5.81 -0.74
C TYR A 119 -18.30 -4.30 -0.57
N ARG A 120 -17.64 -3.66 -1.54
CA ARG A 120 -17.36 -2.22 -1.57
C ARG A 120 -16.66 -1.67 -0.30
N TYR A 121 -15.88 -2.49 0.43
CA TYR A 121 -15.15 -2.02 1.60
C TYR A 121 -13.79 -1.38 1.24
N PRO A 122 -13.57 -0.07 1.47
CA PRO A 122 -12.41 0.67 0.94
C PRO A 122 -11.04 0.32 1.58
N PHE A 123 -11.02 -0.49 2.64
CA PHE A 123 -9.80 -0.90 3.35
C PHE A 123 -9.47 -2.39 3.22
N LEU A 124 -10.21 -3.10 2.37
CA LEU A 124 -10.02 -4.51 2.06
C LEU A 124 -8.57 -4.82 1.66
N ASN A 125 -7.99 -5.84 2.30
CA ASN A 125 -6.67 -6.37 2.00
C ASN A 125 -6.54 -7.84 2.45
N CYS A 126 -5.41 -8.46 2.10
CA CYS A 126 -4.97 -9.78 2.58
C CYS A 126 -3.44 -9.77 2.82
N THR A 127 -2.87 -10.94 3.11
CA THR A 127 -1.41 -11.11 3.29
C THR A 127 -0.59 -10.72 2.05
N ASN A 128 -1.18 -10.84 0.85
CA ASN A 128 -0.51 -10.59 -0.44
C ASN A 128 -0.66 -9.15 -0.98
N CYS A 129 -1.40 -8.26 -0.30
CA CYS A 129 -1.59 -6.89 -0.79
C CYS A 129 -1.87 -5.86 0.32
N GLY A 130 -1.96 -4.60 -0.08
CA GLY A 130 -2.35 -3.48 0.79
C GLY A 130 -1.16 -2.78 1.45
N PRO A 131 -1.45 -1.92 2.45
CA PRO A 131 -0.42 -1.09 3.08
C PRO A 131 0.55 -1.91 3.92
N ARG A 132 1.81 -1.49 3.89
CA ARG A 132 2.92 -2.04 4.67
C ARG A 132 3.70 -0.87 5.26
N PHE A 133 4.77 -0.42 4.60
CA PHE A 133 5.64 0.67 5.04
C PHE A 133 4.90 1.91 5.58
N THR A 134 3.79 2.30 4.97
CA THR A 134 3.00 3.47 5.38
C THR A 134 2.27 3.32 6.71
N ILE A 135 2.09 2.09 7.20
CA ILE A 135 1.36 1.79 8.44
C ILE A 135 2.23 1.15 9.52
N VAL A 136 3.45 0.71 9.23
CA VAL A 136 4.35 0.10 10.22
C VAL A 136 4.91 1.17 11.15
N ARG A 137 4.80 0.96 12.46
CA ARG A 137 5.36 1.79 13.54
C ARG A 137 6.64 1.19 14.15
N GLY A 138 6.85 -0.11 13.97
CA GLY A 138 8.03 -0.82 14.47
C GLY A 138 8.09 -2.24 13.93
N VAL A 139 9.18 -2.93 14.24
CA VAL A 139 9.36 -4.36 13.96
C VAL A 139 9.63 -5.10 15.28
N PRO A 140 9.33 -6.40 15.38
CA PRO A 140 8.80 -7.32 14.35
C PRO A 140 7.41 -6.93 13.82
N TYR A 141 7.13 -7.21 12.54
CA TYR A 141 5.86 -6.83 11.90
C TYR A 141 4.68 -7.59 12.50
N ASP A 142 3.93 -6.90 13.36
CA ASP A 142 2.69 -7.34 13.96
C ASP A 142 1.69 -6.20 14.12
N ARG A 143 0.40 -6.54 14.22
CA ARG A 143 -0.72 -5.59 14.26
C ARG A 143 -0.52 -4.49 15.31
N SER A 144 -0.03 -4.83 16.50
CA SER A 144 0.24 -3.90 17.61
C SER A 144 1.27 -2.83 17.28
N LEU A 145 2.20 -3.14 16.37
CA LEU A 145 3.23 -2.24 15.86
C LEU A 145 2.85 -1.64 14.50
N THR A 146 1.55 -1.49 14.22
CA THR A 146 1.04 -0.78 13.04
C THR A 146 -0.01 0.25 13.42
N THR A 147 -0.43 1.08 12.46
CA THR A 147 -1.59 1.96 12.64
C THR A 147 -2.92 1.22 12.75
N MET A 148 -2.94 -0.10 12.56
CA MET A 148 -4.10 -0.95 12.79
C MET A 148 -4.29 -1.35 14.26
N ALA A 149 -3.35 -1.03 15.14
CA ALA A 149 -3.41 -1.36 16.57
C ALA A 149 -4.66 -0.77 17.27
N GLY A 150 -5.14 0.38 16.81
CA GLY A 150 -6.36 1.03 17.33
C GLY A 150 -7.68 0.41 16.87
N PHE A 151 -7.64 -0.66 16.06
CA PHE A 151 -8.83 -1.31 15.51
C PHE A 151 -8.88 -2.76 16.00
N THR A 152 -9.66 -3.05 17.04
CA THR A 152 -9.81 -4.43 17.53
C THR A 152 -10.54 -5.30 16.50
N MET A 153 -10.03 -6.49 16.20
CA MET A 153 -10.69 -7.41 15.27
C MET A 153 -12.04 -7.89 15.85
N CYS A 154 -13.10 -7.88 15.03
CA CYS A 154 -14.32 -8.59 15.41
C CYS A 154 -14.12 -10.11 15.31
N ASP A 155 -15.04 -10.88 15.88
CA ASP A 155 -14.96 -12.35 15.95
C ASP A 155 -14.74 -13.00 14.58
N VAL A 156 -15.40 -12.49 13.53
CA VAL A 156 -15.24 -13.05 12.16
C VAL A 156 -13.85 -12.75 11.59
N CYS A 157 -13.34 -11.53 11.76
CA CYS A 157 -11.97 -11.22 11.34
C CYS A 157 -10.94 -12.00 12.17
N SER A 158 -11.22 -12.24 13.45
CA SER A 158 -10.38 -13.05 14.33
C SER A 158 -10.38 -14.51 13.88
N ALA A 159 -11.53 -15.08 13.52
CA ALA A 159 -11.61 -16.43 12.98
C ALA A 159 -10.78 -16.57 11.70
N GLU A 160 -10.95 -15.69 10.71
CA GLU A 160 -10.15 -15.67 9.48
C GLU A 160 -8.64 -15.47 9.75
N TYR A 161 -8.28 -14.68 10.78
CA TYR A 161 -6.89 -14.45 11.15
C TYR A 161 -6.20 -15.71 11.73
N HIS A 162 -6.96 -16.56 12.43
CA HIS A 162 -6.44 -17.77 13.08
C HIS A 162 -6.69 -19.05 12.29
N ASP A 163 -7.50 -19.02 11.22
CA ASP A 163 -7.77 -20.18 10.37
C ASP A 163 -6.68 -20.35 9.29
N PRO A 164 -5.86 -21.42 9.33
CA PRO A 164 -4.83 -21.67 8.33
C PRO A 164 -5.36 -21.92 6.91
N ALA A 165 -6.64 -22.26 6.77
CA ALA A 165 -7.28 -22.42 5.46
C ALA A 165 -7.73 -21.09 4.84
N ASP A 166 -7.81 -20.01 5.62
CA ASP A 166 -8.20 -18.70 5.13
C ASP A 166 -6.98 -17.93 4.57
N ARG A 167 -7.18 -17.23 3.45
CA ARG A 167 -6.15 -16.38 2.84
C ARG A 167 -5.71 -15.20 3.71
N ARG A 168 -6.47 -14.90 4.76
CA ARG A 168 -6.20 -13.87 5.77
C ARG A 168 -5.56 -14.42 7.04
N PHE A 169 -5.17 -15.70 7.05
CA PHE A 169 -4.37 -16.27 8.12
C PHE A 169 -3.15 -15.38 8.40
N HIS A 170 -3.04 -14.87 9.64
CA HIS A 170 -2.05 -13.88 10.07
C HIS A 170 -1.90 -12.60 9.21
N ALA A 171 -2.94 -12.19 8.48
CA ALA A 171 -2.98 -10.88 7.83
C ALA A 171 -3.08 -9.77 8.88
N GLN A 172 -1.95 -9.20 9.29
CA GLN A 172 -1.88 -8.16 10.32
C GLN A 172 -2.86 -6.98 10.12
N PRO A 173 -3.08 -6.47 8.88
CA PRO A 173 -4.03 -5.39 8.65
C PRO A 173 -5.46 -5.85 8.31
N VAL A 174 -5.81 -7.12 8.60
CA VAL A 174 -7.16 -7.63 8.36
C VAL A 174 -8.20 -6.80 9.11
N CYS A 175 -9.28 -6.48 8.40
CA CYS A 175 -10.43 -5.78 8.95
C CYS A 175 -11.65 -5.97 8.03
N CYS A 176 -12.78 -5.44 8.47
CA CYS A 176 -14.06 -5.43 7.74
C CYS A 176 -14.87 -4.18 8.15
N PRO A 177 -16.02 -3.89 7.53
CA PRO A 177 -16.85 -2.74 7.89
C PRO A 177 -17.22 -2.65 9.39
N ALA A 178 -17.30 -3.78 10.09
CA ALA A 178 -17.67 -3.81 11.51
C ALA A 178 -16.54 -3.38 12.46
N CYS A 179 -15.28 -3.65 12.12
CA CYS A 179 -14.15 -3.55 13.05
C CYS A 179 -12.98 -2.72 12.52
N GLY A 180 -13.06 -2.27 11.27
CA GLY A 180 -11.98 -1.56 10.60
C GLY A 180 -12.24 -0.08 10.42
N PRO A 181 -11.34 0.57 9.67
CA PRO A 181 -11.45 1.99 9.37
C PRO A 181 -12.74 2.34 8.61
N ARG A 182 -13.18 3.59 8.76
CA ARG A 182 -14.38 4.14 8.14
C ARG A 182 -14.06 5.37 7.28
N LEU A 183 -14.70 5.42 6.12
CA LEU A 183 -14.60 6.53 5.19
C LEU A 183 -15.60 7.64 5.58
N ARG A 184 -15.21 8.89 5.38
CA ARG A 184 -16.03 10.09 5.61
C ARG A 184 -15.80 11.10 4.50
N LEU A 185 -16.83 11.86 4.18
CA LEU A 185 -16.71 13.06 3.36
C LEU A 185 -17.04 14.24 4.27
N ASP A 186 -16.03 15.03 4.59
CA ASP A 186 -16.11 16.15 5.52
C ASP A 186 -15.86 17.46 4.76
N SER A 187 -16.39 18.58 5.28
CA SER A 187 -15.95 19.90 4.82
C SER A 187 -14.47 20.10 5.19
N VAL A 188 -13.75 20.98 4.49
CA VAL A 188 -12.33 21.18 4.81
C VAL A 188 -12.10 21.79 6.19
N ALA A 189 -13.04 22.60 6.68
CA ALA A 189 -13.01 23.15 8.04
C ALA A 189 -13.30 22.07 9.11
N ASP A 190 -14.18 21.12 8.80
CA ASP A 190 -14.56 20.02 9.69
C ASP A 190 -13.61 18.82 9.61
N ALA A 191 -12.59 18.87 8.76
CA ALA A 191 -11.49 17.92 8.74
C ALA A 191 -10.59 18.11 9.99
N THR A 192 -11.18 17.98 11.18
CA THR A 192 -10.49 18.18 12.46
C THR A 192 -9.74 16.93 12.92
N ALA A 193 -8.71 17.20 13.72
CA ALA A 193 -7.68 16.31 14.25
C ALA A 193 -8.19 14.95 14.75
N ASP A 194 -7.35 13.93 14.52
CA ASP A 194 -7.37 12.58 15.10
C ASP A 194 -8.66 12.30 15.88
N ALA A 195 -9.67 11.73 15.19
CA ALA A 195 -10.63 10.92 15.90
C ALA A 195 -9.83 9.76 16.51
N ALA A 196 -9.27 9.98 17.68
CA ALA A 196 -8.67 8.94 18.48
C ALA A 196 -9.71 7.81 18.55
N PRO A 197 -9.32 6.55 18.39
CA PRO A 197 -10.22 5.42 18.64
C PRO A 197 -10.79 5.44 20.08
N ASP A 198 -10.23 6.26 20.97
CA ASP A 198 -10.45 6.21 22.41
C ASP A 198 -11.42 7.30 22.89
N ALA A 199 -12.70 7.05 22.67
CA ALA A 199 -13.82 7.58 23.47
C ALA A 199 -15.13 6.82 23.17
N ALA A 200 -15.18 6.15 22.02
CA ALA A 200 -16.21 5.17 21.68
C ALA A 200 -15.71 3.78 22.12
N GLY A 201 -16.26 3.23 23.20
CA GLY A 201 -16.05 1.82 23.55
C GLY A 201 -16.33 0.88 22.37
N PRO A 202 -15.89 -0.38 22.42
CA PRO A 202 -16.09 -1.34 21.33
C PRO A 202 -17.59 -1.40 20.98
N GLY A 203 -17.96 -0.86 19.82
CA GLY A 203 -19.35 -0.84 19.35
C GLY A 203 -20.09 0.50 19.38
N ALA A 204 -19.46 1.63 19.72
CA ALA A 204 -20.16 2.92 19.56
C ALA A 204 -20.33 3.25 18.06
N GLN A 205 -21.54 3.07 17.55
CA GLN A 205 -21.97 3.49 16.24
C GLN A 205 -21.98 5.03 16.22
N PRO A 206 -21.14 5.71 15.42
CA PRO A 206 -21.43 7.09 15.07
C PRO A 206 -22.79 7.08 14.37
N GLY A 207 -23.71 7.94 14.79
CA GLY A 207 -25.06 7.99 14.24
C GLY A 207 -25.07 8.09 12.70
N PRO A 208 -26.19 7.77 12.04
CA PRO A 208 -26.29 7.71 10.59
C PRO A 208 -25.88 9.07 9.99
N ARG A 209 -24.67 9.13 9.41
CA ARG A 209 -24.27 10.24 8.54
C ARG A 209 -25.01 10.07 7.21
N ALA A 210 -25.53 11.17 6.68
CA ALA A 210 -26.40 11.16 5.51
C ALA A 210 -25.63 10.71 4.24
N GLY A 211 -25.96 9.52 3.72
CA GLY A 211 -25.54 9.02 2.41
C GLY A 211 -24.17 8.34 2.34
N ASP A 212 -23.89 7.68 1.21
CA ASP A 212 -22.60 7.05 0.89
C ASP A 212 -21.53 8.11 0.55
N PRO A 213 -20.43 8.24 1.34
CA PRO A 213 -19.36 9.19 1.08
C PRO A 213 -18.71 9.04 -0.31
N LEU A 214 -18.63 7.81 -0.84
CA LEU A 214 -18.03 7.55 -2.17
C LEU A 214 -18.92 8.11 -3.27
N ALA A 215 -20.22 7.79 -3.23
CA ALA A 215 -21.18 8.29 -4.19
C ALA A 215 -21.27 9.83 -4.16
N ALA A 216 -21.15 10.44 -2.99
CA ALA A 216 -21.10 11.90 -2.84
C ALA A 216 -19.82 12.49 -3.43
N ALA A 217 -18.65 11.94 -3.11
CA ALA A 217 -17.38 12.38 -3.70
C ALA A 217 -17.37 12.24 -5.24
N GLY A 218 -17.95 11.15 -5.76
CA GLY A 218 -18.09 10.95 -7.20
C GLY A 218 -18.95 12.00 -7.90
N ARG A 219 -20.04 12.44 -7.25
CA ARG A 219 -20.86 13.57 -7.75
C ARG A 219 -20.06 14.87 -7.77
N MET A 220 -19.42 15.21 -6.66
CA MET A 220 -18.64 16.46 -6.55
C MET A 220 -17.52 16.55 -7.62
N LEU A 221 -16.82 15.43 -7.88
CA LEU A 221 -15.79 15.39 -8.94
C LEU A 221 -16.40 15.62 -10.33
N ARG A 222 -17.56 15.01 -10.64
CA ARG A 222 -18.27 15.24 -11.91
C ARG A 222 -18.77 16.67 -12.06
N ASP A 223 -19.14 17.31 -10.95
CA ASP A 223 -19.58 18.70 -10.90
C ASP A 223 -18.40 19.69 -10.96
N GLY A 224 -17.18 19.19 -11.16
CA GLY A 224 -15.98 20.00 -11.40
C GLY A 224 -15.29 20.51 -10.13
N GLN A 225 -15.64 19.98 -8.96
CA GLN A 225 -15.04 20.36 -7.68
C GLN A 225 -13.67 19.70 -7.46
N VAL A 226 -12.85 20.32 -6.61
CA VAL A 226 -11.54 19.84 -6.17
C VAL A 226 -11.69 19.10 -4.84
N LEU A 227 -11.33 17.83 -4.79
CA LEU A 227 -11.43 17.04 -3.55
C LEU A 227 -10.04 16.69 -3.03
N ALA A 228 -9.83 16.84 -1.73
CA ALA A 228 -8.71 16.20 -1.05
C ALA A 228 -9.10 14.74 -0.74
N VAL A 229 -8.33 13.76 -1.20
CA VAL A 229 -8.57 12.33 -0.98
C VAL A 229 -7.45 11.74 -0.15
N LYS A 230 -7.75 11.25 1.04
CA LYS A 230 -6.79 10.54 1.89
C LYS A 230 -6.45 9.20 1.23
N GLY A 231 -5.23 9.09 0.73
CA GLY A 231 -4.69 7.90 0.12
C GLY A 231 -3.94 7.02 1.11
N LEU A 232 -3.04 6.20 0.58
CA LEU A 232 -2.25 5.26 1.38
C LEU A 232 -1.03 5.93 2.04
N GLY A 233 -0.33 6.80 1.30
CA GLY A 233 0.90 7.50 1.75
C GLY A 233 0.72 9.00 2.03
N GLY A 234 -0.45 9.55 1.79
CA GLY A 234 -0.78 10.95 2.03
C GLY A 234 -2.09 11.34 1.35
N PHE A 235 -2.44 12.62 1.47
CA PHE A 235 -3.58 13.21 0.77
C PHE A 235 -3.21 13.53 -0.67
N HIS A 236 -4.15 13.28 -1.59
CA HIS A 236 -4.10 13.73 -2.97
C HIS A 236 -5.15 14.82 -3.19
N LEU A 237 -4.93 15.68 -4.18
CA LEU A 237 -5.95 16.55 -4.74
C LEU A 237 -6.46 15.92 -6.03
N ALA A 238 -7.78 15.79 -6.13
CA ALA A 238 -8.48 15.12 -7.20
C ALA A 238 -9.49 16.04 -7.89
N THR A 239 -9.58 15.91 -9.22
CA THR A 239 -10.60 16.54 -10.07
C THR A 239 -10.94 15.58 -11.20
N ASP A 240 -12.12 15.71 -11.84
CA ASP A 240 -12.36 15.07 -13.13
C ASP A 240 -11.34 15.59 -14.16
N ALA A 241 -10.58 14.68 -14.78
CA ALA A 241 -9.52 15.02 -15.73
C ALA A 241 -10.06 15.42 -17.12
N THR A 242 -11.34 15.17 -17.39
CA THR A 242 -12.04 15.53 -18.63
C THR A 242 -12.87 16.80 -18.47
N HIS A 243 -13.08 17.27 -17.24
CA HIS A 243 -13.86 18.47 -16.99
C HIS A 243 -13.13 19.72 -17.50
N PRO A 244 -13.76 20.58 -18.32
CA PRO A 244 -13.07 21.68 -19.02
C PRO A 244 -12.33 22.66 -18.11
N THR A 245 -12.85 22.90 -16.91
CA THR A 245 -12.33 23.94 -15.99
C THR A 245 -11.74 23.39 -14.68
N ALA A 246 -12.00 22.14 -14.29
CA ALA A 246 -11.69 21.67 -12.94
C ALA A 246 -10.19 21.63 -12.67
N SER A 247 -9.42 21.11 -13.64
CA SER A 247 -7.96 21.07 -13.56
C SER A 247 -7.33 22.49 -13.59
N ALA A 248 -7.96 23.44 -14.29
CA ALA A 248 -7.51 24.83 -14.28
C ALA A 248 -7.74 25.50 -12.92
N THR A 249 -8.90 25.26 -12.29
CA THR A 249 -9.19 25.70 -10.91
C THR A 249 -8.19 25.11 -9.93
N LEU A 250 -7.89 23.81 -10.02
CA LEU A 250 -6.87 23.17 -9.18
C LEU A 250 -5.49 23.82 -9.36
N ARG A 251 -5.06 24.12 -10.60
CA ARG A 251 -3.79 24.83 -10.84
C ARG A 251 -3.74 26.19 -10.19
N ALA A 252 -4.79 26.98 -10.37
CA ALA A 252 -4.88 28.34 -9.84
C ALA A 252 -4.76 28.33 -8.31
N ARG A 253 -5.49 27.43 -7.63
CA ARG A 253 -5.46 27.31 -6.17
C ARG A 253 -4.14 26.71 -5.63
N LYS A 254 -3.49 25.81 -6.38
CA LYS A 254 -2.23 25.16 -5.98
C LYS A 254 -0.98 26.01 -6.29
N HIS A 255 -1.14 27.12 -7.01
CA HIS A 255 -0.02 27.90 -7.56
C HIS A 255 0.95 27.05 -8.39
N ARG A 256 0.39 26.23 -9.28
CA ARG A 256 1.15 25.29 -10.13
C ARG A 256 0.87 25.55 -11.60
N GLU A 257 1.75 26.32 -12.24
CA GLU A 257 1.63 26.79 -13.62
C GLU A 257 1.61 25.62 -14.62
N ASP A 258 2.77 25.08 -15.01
CA ASP A 258 2.82 24.15 -16.15
C ASP A 258 3.07 22.68 -15.79
N LYS A 259 3.53 22.41 -14.56
CA LYS A 259 3.94 21.04 -14.18
C LYS A 259 2.76 20.07 -14.33
N PRO A 260 2.85 19.01 -15.15
CA PRO A 260 1.73 18.11 -15.42
C PRO A 260 1.16 17.46 -14.18
N PHE A 261 -0.14 17.17 -14.20
CA PHE A 261 -0.79 16.33 -13.22
C PHE A 261 -0.78 14.86 -13.67
N ALA A 262 -0.79 13.95 -12.70
CA ALA A 262 -1.01 12.54 -12.98
C ALA A 262 -2.51 12.27 -13.07
N VAL A 263 -2.89 11.33 -13.93
CA VAL A 263 -4.26 10.90 -14.18
C VAL A 263 -4.39 9.43 -13.81
N MET A 264 -5.40 9.11 -13.01
CA MET A 264 -5.77 7.74 -12.70
C MET A 264 -6.91 7.29 -13.63
N VAL A 265 -6.76 6.09 -14.19
CA VAL A 265 -7.75 5.44 -15.07
C VAL A 265 -8.06 4.03 -14.56
N PRO A 266 -9.24 3.46 -14.84
CA PRO A 266 -9.66 2.20 -14.23
C PRO A 266 -8.79 0.99 -14.60
N ASP A 267 -8.34 0.92 -15.85
CA ASP A 267 -7.62 -0.23 -16.39
C ASP A 267 -6.70 0.12 -17.58
N LEU A 268 -6.03 -0.89 -18.13
CA LEU A 268 -5.16 -0.74 -19.30
C LEU A 268 -5.90 -0.36 -20.58
N ALA A 269 -7.18 -0.75 -20.72
CA ALA A 269 -7.96 -0.39 -21.90
C ALA A 269 -8.20 1.13 -21.92
N ALA A 270 -8.66 1.69 -20.80
CA ALA A 270 -8.79 3.13 -20.62
C ALA A 270 -7.45 3.86 -20.79
N ALA A 271 -6.33 3.31 -20.30
CA ALA A 271 -5.01 3.91 -20.52
C ALA A 271 -4.65 4.00 -22.02
N ARG A 272 -4.97 2.97 -22.81
CA ARG A 272 -4.71 2.89 -24.27
C ARG A 272 -5.60 3.83 -25.08
N GLU A 273 -6.78 4.18 -24.58
CA GLU A 273 -7.64 5.21 -25.17
C GLU A 273 -7.01 6.60 -25.06
N LEU A 274 -6.28 6.88 -23.97
CA LEU A 274 -5.67 8.19 -23.73
C LEU A 274 -4.25 8.33 -24.29
N CYS A 275 -3.50 7.23 -24.34
CA CYS A 275 -2.05 7.24 -24.58
C CYS A 275 -1.60 6.08 -25.47
N GLU A 276 -0.40 6.21 -26.01
CA GLU A 276 0.34 5.08 -26.58
C GLU A 276 0.96 4.27 -25.43
N VAL A 277 0.65 2.98 -25.37
CA VAL A 277 1.07 2.08 -24.28
C VAL A 277 1.82 0.90 -24.89
N SER A 278 3.14 0.83 -24.66
CA SER A 278 3.94 -0.35 -25.02
C SER A 278 3.72 -1.50 -24.03
N ASP A 279 4.25 -2.68 -24.33
CA ASP A 279 4.16 -3.84 -23.42
C ASP A 279 4.86 -3.56 -22.08
N VAL A 280 6.03 -2.92 -22.12
CA VAL A 280 6.76 -2.49 -20.91
C VAL A 280 5.95 -1.49 -20.08
N ASP A 281 5.23 -0.58 -20.74
CA ASP A 281 4.36 0.37 -20.04
C ASP A 281 3.17 -0.33 -19.39
N ALA A 282 2.58 -1.31 -20.08
CA ALA A 282 1.47 -2.10 -19.58
C ALA A 282 1.87 -2.95 -18.35
N GLU A 283 3.07 -3.55 -18.38
CA GLU A 283 3.66 -4.26 -17.24
C GLU A 283 3.89 -3.32 -16.05
N LEU A 284 4.45 -2.13 -16.29
CA LEU A 284 4.68 -1.13 -15.24
C LEU A 284 3.36 -0.69 -14.60
N LEU A 285 2.37 -0.32 -15.42
CA LEU A 285 1.03 0.09 -14.96
C LEU A 285 0.31 -1.01 -14.18
N SER A 286 0.51 -2.27 -14.58
CA SER A 286 -0.16 -3.45 -14.00
C SER A 286 0.58 -4.04 -12.81
N SER A 287 1.84 -3.67 -12.61
CA SER A 287 2.64 -4.15 -11.49
C SER A 287 1.98 -3.87 -10.14
N ARG A 288 2.29 -4.70 -9.14
CA ARG A 288 1.89 -4.49 -7.74
C ARG A 288 2.26 -3.10 -7.19
N ARG A 289 3.23 -2.42 -7.81
CA ARG A 289 3.73 -1.11 -7.40
C ARG A 289 2.82 0.03 -7.87
N ARG A 290 2.07 -0.17 -8.97
CA ARG A 290 1.16 0.82 -9.60
C ARG A 290 1.75 2.24 -9.63
N PRO A 291 2.92 2.45 -10.27
CA PRO A 291 3.52 3.77 -10.38
C PRO A 291 2.74 4.65 -11.37
N ILE A 292 3.05 5.94 -11.37
CA ILE A 292 2.75 6.84 -12.49
C ILE A 292 3.72 6.49 -13.63
N VAL A 293 3.18 6.17 -14.80
CA VAL A 293 3.95 5.92 -16.02
C VAL A 293 3.79 7.10 -16.97
N LEU A 294 4.92 7.64 -17.46
CA LEU A 294 4.94 8.80 -18.38
C LEU A 294 4.80 8.35 -19.84
N LEU A 295 3.59 8.43 -20.37
CA LEU A 295 3.22 7.89 -21.67
C LEU A 295 3.04 8.99 -22.73
N PRO A 296 3.33 8.73 -24.03
CA PRO A 296 2.95 9.64 -25.11
C PRO A 296 1.42 9.81 -25.17
N LYS A 297 0.97 11.07 -25.16
CA LYS A 297 -0.45 11.45 -25.25
C LYS A 297 -0.96 11.22 -26.67
N ARG A 298 -2.13 10.62 -26.83
CA ARG A 298 -2.80 10.58 -28.14
C ARG A 298 -3.33 11.98 -28.50
N PRO A 299 -3.33 12.38 -29.79
CA PRO A 299 -3.83 13.68 -30.22
C PRO A 299 -5.27 13.96 -29.77
N ASP A 300 -6.16 12.96 -29.91
CA ASP A 300 -7.60 13.08 -29.65
C ASP A 300 -8.00 12.69 -28.22
N THR A 301 -7.09 12.82 -27.26
CA THR A 301 -7.40 12.45 -25.87
C THR A 301 -8.52 13.35 -25.30
N PRO A 302 -9.50 12.80 -24.59
CA PRO A 302 -10.55 13.60 -23.93
C PRO A 302 -10.07 14.33 -22.67
N ILE A 303 -8.79 14.20 -22.31
CA ILE A 303 -8.20 14.84 -21.14
C ILE A 303 -8.05 16.34 -21.39
N ALA A 304 -8.56 17.15 -20.45
CA ALA A 304 -8.49 18.60 -20.54
C ALA A 304 -7.03 19.06 -20.64
N ASP A 305 -6.76 20.05 -21.50
CA ASP A 305 -5.40 20.55 -21.75
C ASP A 305 -4.71 21.07 -20.48
N ALA A 306 -5.49 21.62 -19.55
CA ALA A 306 -5.01 22.04 -18.24
C ALA A 306 -4.42 20.89 -17.40
N VAL A 307 -4.61 19.61 -17.73
CA VAL A 307 -3.94 18.52 -17.02
C VAL A 307 -2.43 18.48 -17.32
N ALA A 308 -2.04 18.76 -18.56
CA ALA A 308 -0.65 18.69 -19.01
C ALA A 308 -0.38 19.72 -20.14
N PRO A 309 -0.41 21.03 -19.83
CA PRO A 309 -0.35 22.10 -20.83
C PRO A 309 0.98 22.05 -21.59
N GLY A 310 0.90 22.09 -22.93
CA GLY A 310 2.08 22.04 -23.81
C GLY A 310 2.89 20.75 -23.76
N ASN A 311 2.45 19.73 -23.00
CA ASN A 311 3.21 18.50 -22.82
C ASN A 311 2.67 17.39 -23.73
N ARG A 312 3.59 16.74 -24.44
CA ARG A 312 3.29 15.58 -25.31
C ARG A 312 3.13 14.27 -24.54
N ARG A 313 3.36 14.28 -23.22
CA ARG A 313 3.21 13.12 -22.35
C ARG A 313 2.19 13.36 -21.26
N LEU A 314 1.53 12.28 -20.87
CA LEU A 314 0.64 12.23 -19.72
C LEU A 314 1.21 11.26 -18.68
N GLY A 315 1.15 11.64 -17.40
CA GLY A 315 1.43 10.70 -16.32
C GLY A 315 0.18 9.91 -16.03
N VAL A 316 0.17 8.61 -16.33
CA VAL A 316 -0.99 7.74 -16.12
C VAL A 316 -0.68 6.74 -15.00
N MET A 317 -1.65 6.48 -14.12
CA MET A 317 -1.56 5.42 -13.11
C MET A 317 -2.87 4.61 -13.09
N LEU A 318 -2.78 3.37 -12.61
CA LEU A 318 -3.95 2.53 -12.34
C LEU A 318 -4.30 2.57 -10.84
N PRO A 319 -5.57 2.32 -10.45
CA PRO A 319 -5.97 2.26 -9.05
C PRO A 319 -5.14 1.24 -8.28
N TYR A 320 -4.75 1.63 -7.06
CA TYR A 320 -3.84 0.83 -6.23
C TYR A 320 -4.38 0.55 -4.82
N THR A 321 -5.53 1.12 -4.44
CA THR A 321 -6.23 0.77 -3.19
C THR A 321 -7.70 0.50 -3.50
N PRO A 322 -8.43 -0.24 -2.64
CA PRO A 322 -9.86 -0.46 -2.86
C PRO A 322 -10.64 0.87 -2.92
N LEU A 323 -10.26 1.87 -2.11
CA LEU A 323 -10.78 3.23 -2.21
C LEU A 323 -10.67 3.82 -3.62
N HIS A 324 -9.51 3.69 -4.28
CA HIS A 324 -9.32 4.20 -5.63
C HIS A 324 -10.19 3.47 -6.66
N HIS A 325 -10.30 2.14 -6.56
CA HIS A 325 -11.18 1.36 -7.44
C HIS A 325 -12.64 1.80 -7.30
N LEU A 326 -13.12 1.95 -6.07
CA LEU A 326 -14.50 2.37 -5.80
C LEU A 326 -14.76 3.82 -6.23
N LEU A 327 -13.83 4.74 -5.93
CA LEU A 327 -13.97 6.13 -6.33
C LEU A 327 -14.02 6.28 -7.86
N LEU A 328 -13.13 5.59 -8.60
CA LEU A 328 -13.16 5.61 -10.06
C LEU A 328 -14.45 5.02 -10.62
N ALA A 329 -14.93 3.91 -10.06
CA ALA A 329 -16.20 3.29 -10.47
C ALA A 329 -17.37 4.25 -10.25
N ASP A 330 -17.41 4.93 -9.11
CA ASP A 330 -18.48 5.86 -8.76
C ASP A 330 -18.41 7.17 -9.56
N VAL A 331 -17.21 7.63 -9.94
CA VAL A 331 -17.01 8.81 -10.80
C VAL A 331 -17.36 8.50 -12.26
N GLY A 332 -16.91 7.34 -12.76
CA GLY A 332 -17.12 6.88 -14.14
C GLY A 332 -16.24 7.58 -15.18
N ARG A 333 -15.17 8.28 -14.77
CA ARG A 333 -14.27 9.07 -15.64
C ARG A 333 -12.83 9.05 -15.13
N PRO A 334 -11.83 9.31 -15.99
CA PRO A 334 -10.46 9.57 -15.54
C PRO A 334 -10.39 10.73 -14.55
N ILE A 335 -9.62 10.56 -13.47
CA ILE A 335 -9.45 11.61 -12.46
C ILE A 335 -8.00 12.06 -12.39
N VAL A 336 -7.78 13.36 -12.24
CA VAL A 336 -6.48 13.86 -11.78
C VAL A 336 -6.26 13.36 -10.36
N LEU A 337 -5.05 12.92 -10.06
CA LEU A 337 -4.61 12.60 -8.71
C LEU A 337 -3.18 13.14 -8.51
N THR A 338 -3.06 14.28 -7.83
CA THR A 338 -1.76 14.92 -7.56
C THR A 338 -1.51 15.02 -6.06
N SER A 339 -0.26 15.14 -5.63
CA SER A 339 0.08 15.30 -4.21
C SER A 339 -0.69 16.46 -3.56
N GLY A 340 -1.25 16.23 -2.39
CA GLY A 340 -1.97 17.22 -1.59
C GLY A 340 -0.99 18.10 -0.84
N ASN A 341 -0.55 19.17 -1.47
CA ASN A 341 0.33 20.19 -0.89
C ASN A 341 0.24 21.47 -1.72
N VAL A 342 0.55 22.62 -1.10
CA VAL A 342 0.94 23.84 -1.82
C VAL A 342 2.30 23.59 -2.49
N SER A 343 2.58 24.18 -3.65
CA SER A 343 3.80 23.91 -4.44
C SER A 343 5.07 23.81 -3.57
N ASP A 344 5.92 22.84 -3.89
CA ASP A 344 7.23 22.58 -3.27
C ASP A 344 7.27 22.16 -1.79
N GLU A 345 6.11 22.05 -1.14
CA GLU A 345 6.02 21.41 0.17
C GLU A 345 5.85 19.87 0.09
N PRO A 346 6.23 19.12 1.14
CA PRO A 346 5.94 17.69 1.21
C PRO A 346 4.44 17.40 1.25
N ILE A 347 4.02 16.23 0.77
CA ILE A 347 2.63 15.78 0.82
C ILE A 347 2.07 15.86 2.26
N VAL A 348 0.87 16.43 2.40
CA VAL A 348 0.08 16.39 3.63
C VAL A 348 -0.31 14.94 3.88
N TYR A 349 -0.15 14.44 5.11
CA TYR A 349 -0.53 13.06 5.45
C TYR A 349 -1.19 12.92 6.83
N ARG A 350 -1.09 13.95 7.67
CA ARG A 350 -1.76 14.01 8.97
C ARG A 350 -3.06 14.77 8.83
N ASP A 351 -4.11 14.28 9.46
CA ASP A 351 -5.45 14.85 9.34
C ASP A 351 -5.50 16.28 9.88
N LYS A 352 -4.81 16.54 11.00
CA LYS A 352 -4.72 17.88 11.61
C LYS A 352 -4.12 18.96 10.71
N ASP A 353 -3.33 18.58 9.70
CA ASP A 353 -2.66 19.52 8.80
C ASP A 353 -3.53 19.87 7.58
N VAL A 354 -4.69 19.22 7.40
CA VAL A 354 -5.53 19.34 6.19
C VAL A 354 -6.18 20.71 6.08
N ALA A 355 -6.82 21.20 7.14
CA ALA A 355 -7.50 22.49 7.14
C ALA A 355 -6.52 23.63 6.79
N ASP A 356 -5.36 23.64 7.45
CA ASP A 356 -4.35 24.69 7.28
C ASP A 356 -3.69 24.66 5.89
N ARG A 357 -3.38 23.46 5.38
CA ARG A 357 -2.55 23.32 4.16
C ARG A 357 -3.35 23.07 2.88
N LEU A 358 -4.58 22.59 2.98
CA LEU A 358 -5.45 22.27 1.83
C LEU A 358 -6.77 23.07 1.84
N GLY A 359 -7.07 23.84 2.89
CA GLY A 359 -8.29 24.63 3.05
C GLY A 359 -8.59 25.62 1.94
N THR A 360 -7.55 26.21 1.34
CA THR A 360 -7.69 27.15 0.23
C THR A 360 -7.73 26.46 -1.14
N ILE A 361 -7.53 25.14 -1.19
CA ILE A 361 -7.39 24.38 -2.43
C ILE A 361 -8.59 23.46 -2.67
N ALA A 362 -8.91 22.63 -1.69
CA ALA A 362 -9.98 21.64 -1.80
C ALA A 362 -11.34 22.26 -1.43
N ASP A 363 -12.39 21.80 -2.08
CA ASP A 363 -13.78 22.12 -1.73
C ASP A 363 -14.32 21.17 -0.65
N ALA A 364 -13.81 19.94 -0.57
CA ALA A 364 -14.12 18.96 0.47
C ALA A 364 -13.00 17.91 0.64
N VAL A 365 -13.11 17.09 1.69
CA VAL A 365 -12.13 16.07 2.03
C VAL A 365 -12.80 14.69 2.14
N LEU A 366 -12.42 13.77 1.27
CA LEU A 366 -12.71 12.35 1.40
C LEU A 366 -11.61 11.70 2.26
N THR A 367 -11.90 11.46 3.54
CA THR A 367 -10.93 11.03 4.54
C THR A 367 -11.33 9.73 5.25
N HIS A 368 -10.46 9.23 6.13
CA HIS A 368 -10.70 8.07 6.95
C HIS A 368 -9.90 8.08 8.25
N ASP A 369 -10.35 7.29 9.22
CA ASP A 369 -9.74 7.19 10.57
C ASP A 369 -8.50 6.29 10.68
N ARG A 370 -8.07 5.58 9.61
CA ARG A 370 -6.74 4.93 9.64
C ARG A 370 -5.62 5.96 9.54
N PRO A 371 -4.72 6.10 10.54
CA PRO A 371 -3.58 7.00 10.43
C PRO A 371 -2.58 6.51 9.38
N ILE A 372 -1.88 7.47 8.75
CA ILE A 372 -0.71 7.22 7.92
C ILE A 372 0.50 7.51 8.79
N HIS A 373 1.34 6.50 9.06
CA HIS A 373 2.52 6.66 9.90
C HIS A 373 3.67 7.30 9.11
N THR A 374 3.96 6.72 7.95
CA THR A 374 5.05 7.16 7.07
C THR A 374 4.46 7.70 5.79
N ARG A 375 4.80 8.94 5.44
CA ARG A 375 4.37 9.53 4.17
C ARG A 375 5.10 8.88 2.99
N THR A 376 4.39 8.69 1.88
CA THR A 376 4.99 8.26 0.62
C THR A 376 4.31 8.98 -0.55
N ASP A 377 5.13 9.54 -1.45
CA ASP A 377 4.66 10.06 -2.72
C ASP A 377 4.42 8.89 -3.70
N ASP A 378 3.58 9.10 -4.70
CA ASP A 378 3.50 8.19 -5.84
C ASP A 378 4.84 8.15 -6.60
N SER A 379 5.33 6.94 -6.86
CA SER A 379 6.51 6.73 -7.71
C SER A 379 6.20 7.10 -9.16
N VAL A 380 7.20 7.60 -9.87
CA VAL A 380 7.09 8.00 -11.28
C VAL A 380 8.14 7.25 -12.09
N VAL A 381 7.72 6.61 -13.17
CA VAL A 381 8.55 5.78 -14.05
C VAL A 381 8.26 6.16 -15.50
N ARG A 382 9.22 5.94 -16.38
CA ARG A 382 9.00 5.97 -17.83
C ARG A 382 9.70 4.79 -18.47
N SER A 383 9.15 4.27 -19.56
CA SER A 383 9.91 3.37 -20.44
C SER A 383 10.90 4.18 -21.28
N PHE A 384 12.08 3.61 -21.49
CA PHE A 384 13.10 4.14 -22.40
C PHE A 384 13.89 3.00 -23.02
N ARG A 385 13.89 2.89 -24.36
CA ARG A 385 14.57 1.80 -25.09
C ARG A 385 14.22 0.40 -24.57
N GLY A 386 12.93 0.16 -24.29
CA GLY A 386 12.44 -1.14 -23.82
C GLY A 386 12.73 -1.46 -22.35
N THR A 387 13.24 -0.51 -21.56
CA THR A 387 13.49 -0.72 -20.12
C THR A 387 12.81 0.33 -19.25
N ALA A 388 12.51 -0.03 -18.01
CA ALA A 388 11.93 0.88 -17.03
C ALA A 388 13.00 1.83 -16.46
N GLN A 389 12.72 3.13 -16.49
CA GLN A 389 13.57 4.17 -15.90
C GLN A 389 12.80 4.93 -14.83
N VAL A 390 13.14 4.67 -13.56
CA VAL A 390 12.53 5.34 -12.41
C VAL A 390 12.96 6.80 -12.37
N GLN A 391 11.99 7.71 -12.37
CA GLN A 391 12.18 9.16 -12.23
C GLN A 391 12.01 9.62 -10.78
N ARG A 392 11.15 8.92 -10.03
CA ARG A 392 10.92 9.12 -8.60
C ARG A 392 10.68 7.77 -7.95
N ARG A 393 11.53 7.41 -6.99
CA ARG A 393 11.45 6.16 -6.21
C ARG A 393 10.82 6.44 -4.85
N SER A 394 9.56 6.05 -4.65
CA SER A 394 8.83 6.22 -3.38
C SER A 394 7.82 5.08 -3.17
N ARG A 395 6.50 5.32 -3.17
CA ARG A 395 5.47 4.29 -2.94
C ARG A 395 5.68 3.07 -3.83
N GLY A 396 5.54 1.89 -3.26
CA GLY A 396 5.68 0.62 -3.96
C GLY A 396 7.13 0.24 -4.27
N TYR A 397 8.13 1.08 -3.96
CA TYR A 397 9.56 0.76 -4.05
C TYR A 397 10.26 0.87 -2.70
N VAL A 398 9.97 1.91 -1.93
CA VAL A 398 10.51 2.08 -0.58
C VAL A 398 9.73 1.19 0.40
N PRO A 399 10.41 0.51 1.34
CA PRO A 399 11.83 0.62 1.70
C PRO A 399 12.68 -0.56 1.18
N GLU A 400 12.30 -1.20 0.08
CA GLU A 400 13.09 -2.30 -0.48
C GLU A 400 14.54 -1.83 -0.70
N ALA A 401 15.52 -2.67 -0.34
CA ALA A 401 16.92 -2.33 -0.47
C ALA A 401 17.38 -2.39 -1.93
N VAL A 402 18.49 -1.70 -2.23
CA VAL A 402 19.27 -1.96 -3.45
C VAL A 402 20.48 -2.76 -3.01
N LEU A 403 20.61 -3.99 -3.50
CA LEU A 403 21.72 -4.86 -3.15
C LEU A 403 23.03 -4.30 -3.71
N LEU A 404 24.02 -4.19 -2.85
CA LEU A 404 25.37 -3.81 -3.22
C LEU A 404 26.17 -5.07 -3.55
N ALA A 405 27.03 -4.99 -4.57
CA ALA A 405 27.92 -6.09 -4.95
C ALA A 405 29.12 -6.25 -3.98
N PHE A 406 29.16 -5.45 -2.91
CA PHE A 406 30.24 -5.39 -1.93
C PHE A 406 29.71 -4.95 -0.58
N ASP A 407 30.45 -5.31 0.47
CA ASP A 407 30.22 -4.85 1.83
C ASP A 407 30.75 -3.42 2.01
N VAL A 408 29.98 -2.56 2.67
CA VAL A 408 30.34 -1.16 2.93
C VAL A 408 31.31 -1.00 4.12
N GLY A 409 31.49 -2.05 4.93
CA GLY A 409 32.42 -2.14 6.06
C GLY A 409 32.05 -1.27 7.28
N ARG A 410 31.01 -0.45 7.17
CA ARG A 410 30.42 0.37 8.25
C ARG A 410 29.06 0.90 7.81
N HIS A 411 28.22 1.27 8.77
CA HIS A 411 26.98 1.97 8.46
C HIS A 411 27.26 3.38 7.91
N ILE A 412 26.68 3.71 6.75
CA ILE A 412 26.87 5.00 6.07
C ILE A 412 25.52 5.67 5.85
N LEU A 413 25.41 6.94 6.26
CA LEU A 413 24.34 7.85 5.85
C LEU A 413 24.84 8.75 4.71
N ALA A 414 24.26 8.59 3.52
CA ALA A 414 24.46 9.52 2.40
C ALA A 414 23.25 10.47 2.31
N CYS A 415 23.45 11.76 2.56
CA CYS A 415 22.37 12.75 2.65
C CYS A 415 21.75 13.15 1.30
N GLY A 416 22.39 12.79 0.19
CA GLY A 416 21.91 13.07 -1.16
C GLY A 416 22.16 14.51 -1.62
N ALA A 417 21.36 14.94 -2.60
CA ALA A 417 21.44 16.26 -3.22
C ALA A 417 20.33 17.19 -2.70
N GLU A 418 20.38 18.48 -3.00
CA GLU A 418 19.31 19.41 -2.58
C GLU A 418 18.00 19.19 -3.35
N LEU A 419 18.06 19.16 -4.68
CA LEU A 419 16.88 19.00 -5.53
C LEU A 419 16.50 17.53 -5.70
N LYS A 420 15.20 17.23 -5.54
CA LYS A 420 14.65 15.86 -5.63
C LYS A 420 15.38 14.88 -4.70
N ASN A 421 15.69 15.35 -3.49
CA ASN A 421 16.53 14.63 -2.54
C ASN A 421 15.99 13.24 -2.16
N THR A 422 16.91 12.31 -1.95
CA THR A 422 16.71 11.07 -1.21
C THR A 422 17.98 10.81 -0.41
N PHE A 423 17.86 10.47 0.87
CA PHE A 423 18.98 9.93 1.63
C PHE A 423 19.09 8.41 1.42
N CYS A 424 20.28 7.85 1.67
CA CYS A 424 20.53 6.42 1.66
C CYS A 424 21.20 6.01 2.97
N VAL A 425 20.76 4.90 3.55
CA VAL A 425 21.45 4.22 4.65
C VAL A 425 21.96 2.90 4.09
N ALA A 426 23.29 2.75 4.04
CA ALA A 426 23.94 1.50 3.67
C ALA A 426 24.48 0.83 4.94
N LYS A 427 24.29 -0.47 5.05
CA LYS A 427 24.73 -1.29 6.17
C LYS A 427 25.42 -2.55 5.66
#